data_AF-A0A933N1K7-F1
#
_entry.id   AF-A0A933N1K7-F1
#
_cell.length_a   1.000
_cell.length_b   1.000
_cell.length_c   1.000
_cell.angle_alpha   90.00
_cell.angle_beta   90.00
_cell.angle_gamma   90.00
#
_symmetry.space_group_name_H-M   'P 1'
#
loop_
_entity.id
_entity.type
_entity.pdbx_description
1 polymer ?
#
loop_
_entity_poly.entity_id
_entity_poly.type
_entity_poly.pdbx_seq_one_letter_code
_entity_poly.pdbx_strand_id
1 'polypeptide(L)'
;MAQKPFNNRVCALKRYLLPFALLCSGTVPAFAQLAAPALVYPADGAVGVSQAPGLKFYSVTGSTVQYQVQVALDSLFSSLVYDFNQVTAQTFTQGVFAGRDGTISVSSDAYQGASTATFTFYSSVTYTVPLNPDTVYWYQACVSSDSGGAYSGWSAPWSFTTGEFASQFPINSASISSVVLSSPTGSGTISVTFHIRSNNVISGVTANGGAYNTADWVFVKFSTEAGASGSWNHAVLASGGSVDAGATLTLASDKMGVFIDHTATSSLWSSTVTLIWDYLAGGALVKDSAIVKVYTIPMVKIPQGSYLYCADGCTSGLNNYNGGNAVTIGSVNDIPTGAAAGWPNGFGSSYIMRYELSQGLYADFLNNVSAEWAGVLYEGTVSYGHNMTYTAANPYGSRYAAVDPNAAKNFLSAWDLWRFLSWSALRPMTEMEYQKAARDLNPDARKYLWGDEEPLSNGTTYFYSPPNEGGTHAKNYLNFGNIVGGDKVLDIGRYMSGDIYRTAAQTGASPYGAADLSGNTWEVALNCSYSTAPANGNGAVDYPAGWPTPGSAYISIRGGSWFQDSYWAGVSRRPTNDTWPISSRYADVGGRGVRGP
;
A
#
# COMPACT_ATOMS: atom_id res chain seq x y z
N MET A 1 -56.30 77.25 48.79
CA MET A 1 -56.09 76.95 50.22
C MET A 1 -56.07 75.44 50.39
N ALA A 2 -55.04 74.92 51.07
CA ALA A 2 -54.98 73.62 51.75
C ALA A 2 -55.17 72.34 50.89
N GLN A 3 -54.57 71.18 51.16
CA GLN A 3 -53.51 70.72 52.05
C GLN A 3 -53.16 69.27 51.58
N LYS A 4 -51.92 68.84 51.86
CA LYS A 4 -51.41 67.45 51.88
C LYS A 4 -52.38 66.45 52.59
N PRO A 5 -52.29 65.09 52.45
CA PRO A 5 -51.03 64.34 52.59
C PRO A 5 -50.84 62.94 51.91
N PHE A 6 -49.57 62.53 51.91
CA PHE A 6 -48.91 61.22 52.12
C PHE A 6 -49.50 59.83 51.73
N ASN A 7 -48.59 59.09 51.06
CA ASN A 7 -48.14 57.69 51.25
C ASN A 7 -48.89 56.46 50.71
N ASN A 8 -48.12 55.75 49.87
CA ASN A 8 -47.72 54.34 49.94
C ASN A 8 -48.41 53.26 49.08
N ARG A 9 -47.53 52.70 48.22
CA ARG A 9 -47.25 51.27 47.98
C ARG A 9 -47.90 50.54 46.78
N VAL A 10 -46.99 50.20 45.86
CA VAL A 10 -46.61 48.85 45.38
C VAL A 10 -47.15 48.37 44.01
N CYS A 11 -46.15 48.09 43.16
CA CYS A 11 -46.01 47.12 42.06
C CYS A 11 -46.86 47.19 40.77
N ALA A 12 -46.08 47.44 39.70
CA ALA A 12 -45.89 46.58 38.52
C ALA A 12 -46.85 46.66 37.31
N LEU A 13 -46.20 46.92 36.17
CA LEU A 13 -46.50 46.48 34.79
C LEU A 13 -47.84 46.86 34.14
N LYS A 14 -47.78 47.65 33.06
CA LYS A 14 -48.18 47.22 31.69
C LYS A 14 -48.04 48.32 30.62
N ARG A 15 -47.80 47.83 29.40
CA ARG A 15 -47.61 48.49 28.08
C ARG A 15 -48.84 49.26 27.55
N TYR A 16 -48.59 49.92 26.41
CA TYR A 16 -49.45 50.36 25.28
C TYR A 16 -49.58 51.90 25.18
N LEU A 17 -49.53 52.60 24.02
CA LEU A 17 -49.73 52.27 22.60
C LEU A 17 -49.17 53.44 21.71
N LEU A 18 -48.80 53.15 20.45
CA LEU A 18 -48.20 54.00 19.38
C LEU A 18 -49.16 55.04 18.71
N PRO A 19 -48.69 55.98 17.84
CA PRO A 19 -48.77 55.76 16.37
C PRO A 19 -47.71 56.45 15.42
N PHE A 20 -47.38 55.76 14.32
CA PHE A 20 -47.16 56.12 12.87
C PHE A 20 -46.34 57.38 12.45
N ALA A 21 -45.49 57.44 11.40
CA ALA A 21 -45.09 56.54 10.29
C ALA A 21 -43.87 57.12 9.51
N LEU A 22 -43.01 56.27 8.92
CA LEU A 22 -42.57 56.37 7.51
C LEU A 22 -41.84 55.07 7.07
N LEU A 23 -42.28 54.50 5.96
CA LEU A 23 -41.69 53.34 5.31
C LEU A 23 -40.39 53.73 4.58
N CYS A 24 -39.30 53.01 4.88
CA CYS A 24 -38.22 52.82 3.91
C CYS A 24 -37.92 51.32 3.86
N SER A 25 -38.36 50.70 2.78
CA SER A 25 -38.09 49.32 2.41
C SER A 25 -36.64 49.18 1.97
N GLY A 26 -35.88 48.42 2.75
CA GLY A 26 -34.52 48.02 2.42
C GLY A 26 -34.14 46.82 3.28
N THR A 27 -34.76 45.67 3.04
CA THR A 27 -34.17 44.40 3.48
C THR A 27 -32.90 44.20 2.66
N VAL A 28 -31.76 44.63 3.21
CA VAL A 28 -30.48 44.04 2.85
C VAL A 28 -30.63 42.54 3.13
N PRO A 29 -30.46 41.64 2.16
CA PRO A 29 -30.46 40.22 2.46
C PRO A 29 -29.36 40.00 3.49
N ALA A 30 -29.71 39.50 4.68
CA ALA A 30 -28.72 39.04 5.62
C ALA A 30 -27.92 37.95 4.90
N PHE A 31 -26.64 38.22 4.58
CA PHE A 31 -25.75 37.20 4.06
C PHE A 31 -25.80 36.03 5.05
N ALA A 32 -26.20 34.85 4.58
CA ALA A 32 -26.16 33.65 5.40
C ALA A 32 -24.69 33.43 5.80
N GLN A 33 -24.40 33.55 7.09
CA GLN A 33 -23.04 33.41 7.60
C GLN A 33 -22.56 31.98 7.32
N LEU A 34 -21.40 31.86 6.67
CA LEU A 34 -20.78 30.55 6.41
C LEU A 34 -20.49 29.87 7.76
N ALA A 35 -20.86 28.59 7.87
CA ALA A 35 -20.53 27.79 9.04
C ALA A 35 -19.03 27.46 9.08
N ALA A 36 -18.48 27.28 10.27
CA ALA A 36 -17.08 26.86 10.41
C ALA A 36 -16.91 25.40 9.94
N PRO A 37 -15.73 25.02 9.41
CA PRO A 37 -15.44 23.64 9.03
C PRO A 37 -15.57 22.67 10.20
N ALA A 38 -16.05 21.45 9.91
CA ALA A 38 -16.11 20.36 10.89
C ALA A 38 -14.88 19.45 10.79
N LEU A 39 -14.33 19.06 11.93
CA LEU A 39 -13.14 18.19 11.99
C LEU A 39 -13.41 16.80 11.42
N VAL A 40 -12.47 16.29 10.64
CA VAL A 40 -12.45 14.90 10.15
C VAL A 40 -11.25 14.15 10.70
N TYR A 41 -10.06 14.73 10.61
CA TYR A 41 -8.81 14.09 11.05
C TYR A 41 -7.68 15.12 11.23
N PRO A 42 -6.72 14.91 12.15
CA PRO A 42 -6.75 13.92 13.23
C PRO A 42 -7.89 14.20 14.22
N ALA A 43 -8.28 13.22 15.04
CA ALA A 43 -9.24 13.51 16.11
C ALA A 43 -8.66 14.56 17.07
N ASP A 44 -9.50 15.40 17.68
CA ASP A 44 -9.04 16.38 18.66
C ASP A 44 -8.38 15.68 19.86
N GLY A 45 -7.20 16.15 20.26
CA GLY A 45 -6.38 15.54 21.29
C GLY A 45 -5.67 14.25 20.86
N ALA A 46 -5.62 13.94 19.56
CA ALA A 46 -4.94 12.74 19.07
C ALA A 46 -3.46 12.77 19.44
N VAL A 47 -2.98 11.68 20.02
CA VAL A 47 -1.56 11.48 20.33
C VAL A 47 -0.89 10.58 19.31
N GLY A 48 0.44 10.68 19.24
CA GLY A 48 1.24 9.88 18.32
C GLY A 48 1.35 10.47 16.93
N VAL A 49 0.59 11.48 16.55
CA VAL A 49 0.38 11.86 15.15
C VAL A 49 1.69 12.02 14.33
N SER A 50 1.70 11.53 13.09
CA SER A 50 2.84 11.59 12.17
C SER A 50 3.40 13.01 12.11
N GLN A 51 4.72 13.13 12.01
CA GLN A 51 5.39 14.41 11.88
C GLN A 51 5.13 15.10 10.52
N ALA A 52 4.45 14.43 9.59
CA ALA A 52 3.92 15.04 8.36
C ALA A 52 2.42 14.74 8.24
N PRO A 53 1.56 15.32 9.11
CA PRO A 53 0.16 14.93 9.18
C PRO A 53 -0.64 15.47 7.99
N GLY A 54 -1.70 14.75 7.59
CA GLY A 54 -2.74 15.32 6.75
C GLY A 54 -3.89 15.84 7.62
N LEU A 55 -4.13 17.14 7.66
CA LEU A 55 -5.27 17.74 8.36
C LEU A 55 -6.51 17.71 7.45
N LYS A 56 -7.65 17.23 7.96
CA LYS A 56 -8.88 17.03 7.18
C LYS A 56 -10.10 17.64 7.84
N PHE A 57 -10.91 18.33 7.03
CA PHE A 57 -12.15 18.99 7.45
C PHE A 57 -13.24 18.83 6.40
N TYR A 58 -14.51 18.80 6.80
CA TYR A 58 -15.65 18.92 5.87
C TYR A 58 -15.98 20.39 5.62
N SER A 59 -16.33 20.72 4.36
CA SER A 59 -16.93 22.01 4.01
C SER A 59 -18.39 22.08 4.44
N VAL A 60 -18.94 23.29 4.44
CA VAL A 60 -20.38 23.54 4.59
C VAL A 60 -21.10 23.04 3.34
N THR A 61 -22.19 22.28 3.51
CA THR A 61 -22.99 21.77 2.39
C THR A 61 -23.65 22.91 1.61
N GLY A 62 -23.46 22.94 0.29
CA GLY A 62 -24.19 23.76 -0.68
C GLY A 62 -23.42 24.89 -1.39
N SER A 63 -22.14 25.15 -1.08
CA SER A 63 -21.41 26.31 -1.65
C SER A 63 -19.91 26.06 -1.88
N THR A 64 -19.37 26.66 -2.95
CA THR A 64 -17.94 26.78 -3.29
C THR A 64 -17.22 27.68 -2.26
N VAL A 65 -16.12 27.22 -1.65
CA VAL A 65 -15.47 27.93 -0.53
C VAL A 65 -13.94 27.81 -0.54
N GLN A 66 -13.25 28.87 -0.12
CA GLN A 66 -11.79 28.89 0.05
C GLN A 66 -11.43 28.71 1.53
N TYR A 67 -10.29 28.09 1.82
CA TYR A 67 -9.88 27.79 3.19
C TYR A 67 -8.76 28.70 3.70
N GLN A 68 -8.82 28.99 5.00
CA GLN A 68 -7.68 29.45 5.79
C GLN A 68 -7.44 28.47 6.95
N VAL A 69 -6.18 28.09 7.18
CA VAL A 69 -5.78 27.11 8.20
C VAL A 69 -4.58 27.64 8.98
N GLN A 70 -4.68 27.62 10.30
CA GLN A 70 -3.59 27.97 11.21
C GLN A 70 -3.13 26.75 12.00
N VAL A 71 -1.83 26.67 12.26
CA VAL A 71 -1.19 25.71 13.18
C VAL A 71 -0.27 26.46 14.13
N ALA A 72 -0.32 26.14 15.41
CA ALA A 72 0.39 26.81 16.49
C ALA A 72 0.96 25.81 17.51
N LEU A 73 1.85 26.31 18.38
CA LEU A 73 2.35 25.55 19.55
C LEU A 73 1.49 25.76 20.80
N ASP A 74 0.49 26.63 20.74
CA ASP A 74 -0.41 26.96 21.83
C ASP A 74 -1.87 27.08 21.36
N SER A 75 -2.81 26.80 22.25
CA SER A 75 -4.26 26.79 21.96
C SER A 75 -4.84 28.17 21.69
N LEU A 76 -4.09 29.24 21.98
CA LEU A 76 -4.50 30.62 21.75
C LEU A 76 -3.98 31.16 20.40
N PHE A 77 -3.23 30.34 19.65
CA PHE A 77 -2.62 30.71 18.37
C PHE A 77 -1.70 31.94 18.46
N SER A 78 -1.05 32.13 19.62
CA SER A 78 -0.10 33.23 19.86
C SER A 78 1.31 32.93 19.32
N SER A 79 1.64 31.65 19.17
CA SER A 79 2.89 31.11 18.62
C SER A 79 2.57 30.29 17.36
N LEU A 80 2.29 30.99 16.27
CA LEU A 80 1.98 30.37 14.98
C LEU A 80 3.21 29.65 14.41
N VAL A 81 3.01 28.37 14.11
CA VAL A 81 3.93 27.54 13.33
C VAL A 81 3.66 27.73 11.85
N TYR A 82 2.38 27.90 11.49
CA TYR A 82 1.93 27.95 10.11
C TYR A 82 0.58 28.71 9.97
N ASP A 83 0.42 29.48 8.90
CA ASP A 83 -0.83 30.19 8.55
C ASP A 83 -1.01 30.21 7.02
N PHE A 84 -1.85 29.30 6.53
CA PHE A 84 -2.21 29.19 5.13
C PHE A 84 -3.52 29.89 4.83
N ASN A 85 -3.49 30.75 3.84
CA ASN A 85 -4.65 31.42 3.30
C ASN A 85 -4.67 31.22 1.78
N GLN A 86 -5.67 30.48 1.31
CA GLN A 86 -5.82 30.14 -0.10
C GLN A 86 -6.16 31.34 -1.00
N VAL A 87 -6.60 32.46 -0.41
CA VAL A 87 -7.00 33.68 -1.13
C VAL A 87 -5.79 34.57 -1.46
N THR A 88 -4.64 34.34 -0.82
CA THR A 88 -3.44 35.18 -1.00
C THR A 88 -2.28 34.39 -1.61
N ALA A 89 -1.51 35.05 -2.47
CA ALA A 89 -0.23 34.53 -2.92
C ALA A 89 0.71 34.47 -1.72
N GLN A 90 1.05 33.27 -1.26
CA GLN A 90 1.85 33.09 -0.06
C GLN A 90 3.34 33.01 -0.38
N THR A 91 4.13 33.76 0.37
CA THR A 91 5.61 33.65 0.43
C THR A 91 5.98 33.28 1.86
N PHE A 92 6.79 32.24 2.04
CA PHE A 92 7.01 31.61 3.34
C PHE A 92 8.01 32.39 4.20
N THR A 93 7.54 33.10 5.24
CA THR A 93 8.41 33.96 6.09
C THR A 93 8.20 33.83 7.61
N GLN A 94 7.43 32.86 8.12
CA GLN A 94 7.16 32.75 9.58
C GLN A 94 7.34 31.33 10.15
N GLY A 95 7.66 31.27 11.45
CA GLY A 95 7.72 30.05 12.26
C GLY A 95 9.06 29.28 12.21
N VAL A 96 9.07 28.07 12.80
CA VAL A 96 10.21 27.12 12.83
C VAL A 96 10.67 26.67 11.43
N PHE A 97 9.92 27.07 10.39
CA PHE A 97 10.17 26.81 8.98
C PHE A 97 10.70 28.03 8.19
N ALA A 98 11.01 29.16 8.85
CA ALA A 98 11.59 30.32 8.18
C ALA A 98 12.86 29.94 7.40
N GLY A 99 12.85 30.16 6.08
CA GLY A 99 13.97 29.80 5.18
C GLY A 99 13.96 28.37 4.63
N ARG A 100 12.85 27.62 4.74
CA ARG A 100 12.66 26.31 4.11
C ARG A 100 11.38 26.29 3.27
N ASP A 101 11.45 25.76 2.04
CA ASP A 101 10.33 25.74 1.10
C ASP A 101 9.33 24.60 1.40
N GLY A 102 8.41 24.80 2.34
CA GLY A 102 7.28 23.90 2.61
C GLY A 102 6.04 24.32 1.79
N THR A 103 5.57 23.51 0.85
CA THR A 103 4.32 23.79 0.11
C THR A 103 3.18 22.94 0.69
N ILE A 104 2.02 23.53 1.00
CA ILE A 104 0.80 22.77 1.24
C ILE A 104 0.03 22.63 -0.08
N SER A 105 -0.33 21.40 -0.42
CA SER A 105 -1.27 21.10 -1.50
C SER A 105 -2.61 20.65 -0.93
N VAL A 106 -3.69 21.14 -1.53
CA VAL A 106 -5.06 20.77 -1.19
C VAL A 106 -5.49 19.71 -2.21
N SER A 107 -5.70 18.47 -1.79
CA SER A 107 -5.95 17.33 -2.70
C SER A 107 -7.42 17.06 -3.00
N SER A 108 -8.33 17.95 -2.61
CA SER A 108 -9.76 17.81 -2.85
C SER A 108 -10.40 19.19 -2.98
N ASP A 109 -11.04 19.37 -4.13
CA ASP A 109 -11.38 20.64 -4.77
C ASP A 109 -12.15 21.62 -3.85
N ALA A 110 -11.56 22.81 -3.65
CA ALA A 110 -12.14 23.95 -2.94
C ALA A 110 -13.28 24.63 -3.75
N TYR A 111 -13.51 24.20 -4.99
CA TYR A 111 -14.53 24.79 -5.86
C TYR A 111 -15.86 24.01 -5.94
N GLN A 112 -16.09 23.03 -5.05
CA GLN A 112 -17.27 22.16 -5.10
C GLN A 112 -18.11 22.30 -3.82
N GLY A 113 -19.43 22.35 -3.97
CA GLY A 113 -20.40 22.63 -2.90
C GLY A 113 -20.51 21.59 -1.77
N ALA A 114 -19.69 20.53 -1.75
CA ALA A 114 -19.61 19.57 -0.65
C ALA A 114 -18.32 18.75 -0.79
N SER A 115 -17.23 19.20 -0.14
CA SER A 115 -15.92 18.55 -0.23
C SER A 115 -15.31 18.36 1.17
N THR A 116 -14.57 17.26 1.35
CA THR A 116 -13.52 17.20 2.38
C THR A 116 -12.34 18.00 1.86
N ALA A 117 -11.68 18.83 2.67
CA ALA A 117 -10.38 19.43 2.32
C ALA A 117 -9.28 18.70 3.10
N THR A 118 -8.22 18.28 2.41
CA THR A 118 -7.02 17.69 3.04
C THR A 118 -5.85 18.64 2.85
N PHE A 119 -5.21 19.03 3.94
CA PHE A 119 -3.98 19.82 3.97
C PHE A 119 -2.86 18.92 4.45
N THR A 120 -1.83 18.74 3.65
CA THR A 120 -0.66 17.95 4.06
C THR A 120 0.59 18.78 3.93
N PHE A 121 1.50 18.58 4.87
CA PHE A 121 2.79 19.27 4.90
C PHE A 121 3.79 18.52 4.01
N TYR A 122 4.22 19.14 2.91
CA TYR A 122 5.33 18.65 2.07
C TYR A 122 6.29 19.79 1.72
N SER A 123 7.48 19.47 1.23
CA SER A 123 8.45 20.45 0.72
C SER A 123 8.53 20.39 -0.80
N SER A 124 8.86 21.52 -1.45
CA SER A 124 9.14 21.56 -2.91
C SER A 124 10.54 21.07 -3.27
N VAL A 125 11.43 20.89 -2.29
CA VAL A 125 12.69 20.14 -2.46
C VAL A 125 12.49 18.67 -2.12
N THR A 126 13.35 17.80 -2.65
CA THR A 126 13.30 16.33 -2.60
C THR A 126 13.24 15.69 -1.19
N TYR A 127 13.09 16.47 -0.12
CA TYR A 127 13.02 16.03 1.26
C TYR A 127 11.93 16.77 2.04
N THR A 128 10.99 16.04 2.63
CA THR A 128 10.02 16.57 3.60
C THR A 128 10.74 16.98 4.88
N VAL A 129 10.54 18.22 5.36
CA VAL A 129 11.00 18.63 6.69
C VAL A 129 9.88 18.33 7.70
N PRO A 130 10.05 17.36 8.61
CA PRO A 130 8.99 16.95 9.54
C PRO A 130 8.74 17.98 10.66
N LEU A 131 7.55 17.97 11.24
CA LEU A 131 7.25 18.58 12.54
C LEU A 131 8.14 17.95 13.64
N ASN A 132 8.38 18.69 14.72
CA ASN A 132 9.17 18.17 15.84
C ASN A 132 8.47 16.96 16.46
N PRO A 133 9.19 15.90 16.86
CA PRO A 133 8.58 14.77 17.56
C PRO A 133 8.10 15.20 18.95
N ASP A 134 7.19 14.42 19.54
CA ASP A 134 6.70 14.58 20.91
C ASP A 134 6.20 16.00 21.26
N THR A 135 5.71 16.71 20.25
CA THR A 135 5.31 18.11 20.33
C THR A 135 3.81 18.25 20.10
N VAL A 136 3.14 18.99 20.98
CA VAL A 136 1.72 19.34 20.83
C VAL A 136 1.58 20.47 19.83
N TYR A 137 0.74 20.27 18.82
CA TYR A 137 0.34 21.27 17.86
C TYR A 137 -1.16 21.53 17.97
N TRP A 138 -1.53 22.80 17.92
CA TRP A 138 -2.90 23.28 17.89
C TRP A 138 -3.22 23.75 16.49
N TYR A 139 -4.43 23.50 15.99
CA TYR A 139 -4.82 23.88 14.64
C TYR A 139 -6.30 24.27 14.56
N GLN A 140 -6.61 25.19 13.66
CA GLN A 140 -7.97 25.69 13.42
C GLN A 140 -8.15 26.06 11.95
N ALA A 141 -9.39 26.04 11.47
CA ALA A 141 -9.71 26.38 10.10
C ALA A 141 -10.94 27.30 10.01
N CYS A 142 -10.97 28.15 9.00
CA CYS A 142 -12.14 28.90 8.60
C CYS A 142 -12.28 28.89 7.07
N VAL A 143 -13.44 29.27 6.58
CA VAL A 143 -13.75 29.31 5.14
C VAL A 143 -14.23 30.69 4.71
N SER A 144 -13.93 31.09 3.48
CA SER A 144 -14.49 32.27 2.82
C SER A 144 -15.27 31.87 1.56
N SER A 145 -16.14 32.74 1.08
CA SER A 145 -16.74 32.55 -0.24
C SER A 145 -15.67 32.63 -1.34
N ASP A 146 -15.89 31.91 -2.44
CA ASP A 146 -15.06 31.86 -3.65
C ASP A 146 -14.66 33.22 -4.24
N SER A 147 -15.45 34.27 -3.98
CA SER A 147 -15.18 35.66 -4.36
C SER A 147 -14.26 36.42 -3.39
N GLY A 148 -13.61 35.75 -2.42
CA GLY A 148 -12.75 36.38 -1.41
C GLY A 148 -13.52 37.23 -0.37
N GLY A 149 -14.76 36.86 -0.07
CA GLY A 149 -15.70 37.63 0.74
C GLY A 149 -15.65 37.36 2.26
N ALA A 150 -16.82 37.40 2.91
CA ALA A 150 -16.98 37.20 4.35
C ALA A 150 -16.50 35.80 4.78
N TYR A 151 -15.69 35.75 5.83
CA TYR A 151 -15.23 34.50 6.43
C TYR A 151 -16.28 33.93 7.38
N SER A 152 -16.28 32.60 7.53
CA SER A 152 -16.88 31.95 8.68
C SER A 152 -16.18 32.39 9.97
N GLY A 153 -16.78 32.09 11.12
CA GLY A 153 -15.99 32.02 12.35
C GLY A 153 -14.89 30.96 12.21
N TRP A 154 -13.80 31.13 12.96
CA TRP A 154 -12.85 30.03 13.18
C TRP A 154 -13.58 28.84 13.80
N SER A 155 -13.15 27.64 13.45
CA SER A 155 -13.53 26.44 14.18
C SER A 155 -13.10 26.55 15.65
N ALA A 156 -13.63 25.66 16.49
CA ALA A 156 -12.97 25.42 17.77
C ALA A 156 -11.51 24.99 17.53
N PRO A 157 -10.55 25.40 18.38
CA PRO A 157 -9.19 24.88 18.34
C PRO A 157 -9.21 23.37 18.49
N TRP A 158 -8.48 22.68 17.63
CA TRP A 158 -8.18 21.26 17.76
C TRP A 158 -6.71 21.07 18.08
N SER A 159 -6.36 19.93 18.67
CA SER A 159 -4.99 19.60 19.00
C SER A 159 -4.60 18.21 18.51
N PHE A 160 -3.31 18.05 18.24
CA PHE A 160 -2.68 16.75 18.17
C PHE A 160 -1.28 16.81 18.77
N THR A 161 -0.87 15.74 19.42
CA THR A 161 0.51 15.54 19.84
C THR A 161 1.19 14.71 18.77
N THR A 162 2.16 15.31 18.08
CA THR A 162 3.11 14.51 17.31
C THR A 162 3.77 13.54 18.28
N GLY A 163 3.83 12.28 17.91
CA GLY A 163 4.59 11.29 18.63
C GLY A 163 5.20 10.36 17.61
N GLU A 164 5.77 9.26 18.06
CA GLU A 164 6.39 8.34 17.13
C GLU A 164 5.39 7.65 16.16
N PHE A 165 4.04 7.87 16.15
CA PHE A 165 3.05 7.22 15.22
C PHE A 165 1.59 7.79 15.10
N ALA A 166 1.14 8.29 13.94
CA ALA A 166 -0.31 8.54 13.66
C ALA A 166 -1.00 7.25 13.19
N SER A 167 -2.05 6.83 13.90
CA SER A 167 -3.17 5.91 13.55
C SER A 167 -3.08 4.94 12.34
N GLN A 168 -3.55 3.71 12.58
CA GLN A 168 -3.77 2.58 11.65
C GLN A 168 -3.86 2.92 10.15
N PHE A 169 -2.70 2.78 9.49
CA PHE A 169 -2.44 2.51 8.06
C PHE A 169 -2.37 3.71 7.10
N PRO A 170 -1.36 3.69 6.22
CA PRO A 170 -1.41 2.78 5.07
C PRO A 170 -0.31 1.72 5.12
N ILE A 171 -0.67 0.49 5.50
CA ILE A 171 0.04 -0.66 4.94
C ILE A 171 -0.27 -0.61 3.46
N ASN A 172 0.73 -0.31 2.64
CA ASN A 172 1.27 -1.08 1.50
C ASN A 172 0.35 -2.02 0.69
N SER A 173 -0.95 -1.94 0.85
CA SER A 173 -1.94 -2.81 0.27
C SER A 173 -2.79 -2.00 -0.71
N ALA A 174 -3.13 -2.63 -1.82
CA ALA A 174 -4.16 -2.13 -2.71
C ALA A 174 -5.52 -2.72 -2.29
N SER A 175 -6.60 -1.99 -2.55
CA SER A 175 -7.96 -2.42 -2.22
C SER A 175 -8.90 -2.22 -3.40
N ILE A 176 -9.83 -3.15 -3.57
CA ILE A 176 -10.89 -3.08 -4.58
C ILE A 176 -12.24 -2.89 -3.90
N SER A 177 -13.09 -2.03 -4.46
CA SER A 177 -14.45 -1.81 -4.01
C SER A 177 -15.39 -1.56 -5.19
N SER A 178 -16.71 -1.54 -4.91
CA SER A 178 -17.74 -1.12 -5.87
C SER A 178 -17.68 -1.88 -7.20
N VAL A 179 -17.52 -3.21 -7.15
CA VAL A 179 -17.51 -4.07 -8.35
C VAL A 179 -18.92 -4.15 -8.93
N VAL A 180 -19.06 -3.78 -10.20
CA VAL A 180 -20.32 -3.76 -10.96
C VAL A 180 -20.11 -4.43 -12.32
N LEU A 181 -21.10 -5.22 -12.75
CA LEU A 181 -21.15 -5.84 -14.07
C LEU A 181 -22.12 -5.09 -14.97
N SER A 182 -21.75 -4.89 -16.24
CA SER A 182 -22.71 -4.45 -17.26
C SER A 182 -23.67 -5.58 -17.67
N SER A 183 -24.80 -5.22 -18.27
CA SER A 183 -25.65 -6.20 -18.94
C SER A 183 -24.98 -6.74 -20.22
N PRO A 184 -25.17 -8.02 -20.60
CA PRO A 184 -24.67 -8.55 -21.86
C PRO A 184 -25.36 -7.89 -23.05
N THR A 185 -24.58 -7.39 -24.02
CA THR A 185 -25.11 -6.75 -25.26
C THR A 185 -24.97 -7.62 -26.51
N GLY A 186 -24.61 -8.90 -26.35
CA GLY A 186 -24.62 -9.92 -27.42
C GLY A 186 -23.25 -10.36 -27.95
N SER A 187 -22.15 -9.69 -27.60
CA SER A 187 -20.80 -9.98 -28.10
C SER A 187 -20.00 -11.02 -27.29
N GLY A 188 -20.63 -11.75 -26.37
CA GLY A 188 -19.89 -12.67 -25.50
C GLY A 188 -19.00 -12.00 -24.45
N THR A 189 -19.06 -10.66 -24.36
CA THR A 189 -18.27 -9.85 -23.42
C THR A 189 -19.17 -8.99 -22.53
N ILE A 190 -18.70 -8.70 -21.32
CA ILE A 190 -19.28 -7.67 -20.44
C ILE A 190 -18.19 -6.82 -19.79
N SER A 191 -18.57 -5.63 -19.35
CA SER A 191 -17.68 -4.77 -18.57
C SER A 191 -17.73 -5.15 -17.09
N VAL A 192 -16.56 -5.22 -16.47
CA VAL A 192 -16.37 -5.31 -15.02
C VAL A 192 -15.78 -3.98 -14.56
N THR A 193 -16.59 -3.14 -13.91
CA THR A 193 -16.17 -1.83 -13.41
C THR A 193 -15.99 -1.89 -11.90
N PHE A 194 -14.91 -1.32 -11.38
CA PHE A 194 -14.63 -1.28 -9.94
C PHE A 194 -13.81 -0.04 -9.59
N HIS A 195 -13.75 0.26 -8.29
CA HIS A 195 -12.84 1.26 -7.75
C HIS A 195 -11.62 0.56 -7.18
N ILE A 196 -10.43 1.03 -7.56
CA ILE A 196 -9.17 0.61 -6.98
C ILE A 196 -8.56 1.76 -6.18
N ARG A 197 -7.88 1.41 -5.10
CA ARG A 197 -7.03 2.29 -4.32
C ARG A 197 -5.69 1.59 -4.11
N SER A 198 -4.60 2.32 -4.30
CA SER A 198 -3.23 1.85 -4.06
C SER A 198 -2.46 2.89 -3.25
N ASN A 199 -1.77 2.45 -2.20
CA ASN A 199 -0.96 3.32 -1.35
C ASN A 199 0.51 3.33 -1.83
N ASN A 200 1.19 4.46 -1.58
CA ASN A 200 2.63 4.63 -1.82
C ASN A 200 3.06 4.26 -3.24
N VAL A 201 2.29 4.65 -4.26
CA VAL A 201 2.65 4.41 -5.67
C VAL A 201 3.85 5.27 -6.03
N ILE A 202 4.81 4.70 -6.76
CA ILE A 202 6.05 5.37 -7.12
C ILE A 202 6.42 5.07 -8.56
N SER A 203 7.05 6.04 -9.21
CA SER A 203 7.69 5.89 -10.52
C SER A 203 8.98 6.68 -10.53
N GLY A 204 9.96 6.23 -11.32
CA GLY A 204 11.24 6.91 -11.38
C GLY A 204 12.28 6.22 -12.24
N VAL A 205 13.49 6.74 -12.14
CA VAL A 205 14.68 6.18 -12.75
C VAL A 205 15.73 6.04 -11.66
N THR A 206 16.30 4.85 -11.53
CA THR A 206 17.36 4.59 -10.57
C THR A 206 18.66 5.29 -10.95
N ALA A 207 19.67 5.27 -10.07
CA ALA A 207 20.95 5.94 -10.29
C ALA A 207 21.68 5.43 -11.54
N ASN A 208 21.56 4.13 -11.83
CA ASN A 208 22.16 3.50 -13.02
C ASN A 208 21.21 3.43 -14.22
N GLY A 209 20.13 4.23 -14.24
CA GLY A 209 19.28 4.43 -15.42
C GLY A 209 18.14 3.42 -15.60
N GLY A 210 17.83 2.62 -14.59
CA GLY A 210 16.71 1.68 -14.61
C GLY A 210 15.38 2.40 -14.40
N ALA A 211 14.55 2.51 -15.44
CA ALA A 211 13.21 3.06 -15.32
C ALA A 211 12.26 2.05 -14.65
N TYR A 212 11.58 2.46 -13.58
CA TYR A 212 10.69 1.60 -12.82
C TYR A 212 9.41 2.33 -12.45
N ASN A 213 8.38 1.53 -12.19
CA ASN A 213 7.12 1.99 -11.65
C ASN A 213 6.47 0.90 -10.81
N THR A 214 5.72 1.30 -9.79
CA THR A 214 4.75 0.39 -9.17
C THR A 214 3.66 0.07 -10.18
N ALA A 215 3.10 -1.11 -10.05
CA ALA A 215 1.93 -1.53 -10.82
C ALA A 215 0.97 -2.31 -9.91
N ASP A 216 -0.26 -2.51 -10.36
CA ASP A 216 -1.20 -3.43 -9.73
C ASP A 216 -1.53 -4.55 -10.72
N TRP A 217 -1.27 -5.80 -10.32
CA TRP A 217 -1.73 -6.97 -11.07
C TRP A 217 -3.17 -7.26 -10.70
N VAL A 218 -4.08 -7.08 -11.64
CA VAL A 218 -5.52 -7.26 -11.43
C VAL A 218 -6.05 -8.43 -12.25
N PHE A 219 -6.74 -9.35 -11.58
CA PHE A 219 -7.40 -10.50 -12.21
C PHE A 219 -8.79 -10.71 -11.62
N VAL A 220 -9.65 -11.40 -12.38
CA VAL A 220 -11.05 -11.60 -12.02
C VAL A 220 -11.35 -13.09 -11.88
N LYS A 221 -12.05 -13.43 -10.80
CA LYS A 221 -12.58 -14.76 -10.54
C LYS A 221 -14.10 -14.71 -10.63
N PHE A 222 -14.71 -15.73 -11.20
CA PHE A 222 -16.16 -15.78 -11.32
C PHE A 222 -16.72 -17.15 -10.94
N SER A 223 -17.98 -17.18 -10.51
CA SER A 223 -18.72 -18.41 -10.23
C SER A 223 -20.11 -18.31 -10.80
N THR A 224 -20.55 -19.33 -11.54
CA THR A 224 -21.91 -19.47 -12.07
C THR A 224 -22.84 -20.24 -11.13
N GLU A 225 -22.31 -20.71 -9.99
CA GLU A 225 -23.04 -21.49 -8.98
C GLU A 225 -23.15 -20.73 -7.66
N ALA A 226 -23.37 -19.41 -7.75
CA ALA A 226 -23.52 -18.50 -6.60
C ALA A 226 -22.36 -18.57 -5.59
N GLY A 227 -21.14 -18.91 -6.02
CA GLY A 227 -19.97 -19.01 -5.14
C GLY A 227 -19.99 -20.22 -4.22
N ALA A 228 -20.74 -21.28 -4.57
CA ALA A 228 -20.69 -22.57 -3.87
C ALA A 228 -19.25 -23.12 -3.74
N SER A 229 -19.05 -24.04 -2.81
CA SER A 229 -17.74 -24.60 -2.47
C SER A 229 -17.04 -25.20 -3.69
N GLY A 230 -16.08 -24.47 -4.27
CA GLY A 230 -15.20 -24.95 -5.34
C GLY A 230 -15.53 -24.57 -6.77
N SER A 231 -16.61 -23.83 -7.02
CA SER A 231 -17.05 -23.51 -8.39
C SER A 231 -16.55 -22.14 -8.87
N TRP A 232 -15.28 -21.82 -8.60
CA TRP A 232 -14.66 -20.56 -9.02
C TRP A 232 -13.71 -20.78 -10.19
N ASN A 233 -13.93 -20.00 -11.24
CA ASN A 233 -13.17 -20.02 -12.47
C ASN A 233 -12.38 -18.72 -12.63
N HIS A 234 -11.34 -18.75 -13.45
CA HIS A 234 -10.57 -17.57 -13.83
C HIS A 234 -11.18 -16.91 -15.07
N ALA A 235 -11.44 -15.60 -15.00
CA ALA A 235 -12.03 -14.86 -16.11
C ALA A 235 -11.02 -14.63 -17.24
N VAL A 236 -11.39 -14.94 -18.47
CA VAL A 236 -10.61 -14.57 -19.66
C VAL A 236 -10.90 -13.12 -20.02
N LEU A 237 -9.89 -12.26 -20.02
CA LEU A 237 -10.08 -10.85 -20.35
C LEU A 237 -9.89 -10.58 -21.85
N ALA A 238 -10.61 -9.59 -22.37
CA ALA A 238 -10.47 -9.09 -23.72
C ALA A 238 -9.81 -7.71 -23.76
N SER A 239 -9.25 -7.35 -24.91
CA SER A 239 -8.72 -6.01 -25.15
C SER A 239 -9.81 -4.95 -24.97
N GLY A 240 -9.40 -3.78 -24.52
CA GLY A 240 -10.31 -2.68 -24.18
C GLY A 240 -10.23 -2.40 -22.68
N GLY A 241 -11.26 -1.74 -22.16
CA GLY A 241 -11.26 -1.25 -20.79
C GLY A 241 -10.62 0.13 -20.66
N SER A 242 -10.60 0.64 -19.44
CA SER A 242 -10.08 1.97 -19.12
C SER A 242 -9.60 2.05 -17.67
N VAL A 243 -8.65 2.95 -17.45
CA VAL A 243 -8.24 3.45 -16.13
C VAL A 243 -8.15 4.97 -16.24
N ASP A 244 -8.43 5.68 -15.15
CA ASP A 244 -8.31 7.14 -15.13
C ASP A 244 -6.84 7.58 -15.15
N ALA A 245 -6.64 8.90 -15.15
CA ALA A 245 -5.31 9.49 -15.13
C ALA A 245 -4.45 9.01 -13.94
N GLY A 246 -3.13 8.99 -14.15
CA GLY A 246 -2.17 8.53 -13.16
C GLY A 246 -1.74 7.08 -13.32
N ALA A 247 -2.38 6.31 -14.19
CA ALA A 247 -1.93 4.97 -14.56
C ALA A 247 -2.24 4.61 -16.03
N THR A 248 -1.63 3.55 -16.53
CA THR A 248 -1.96 2.92 -17.81
C THR A 248 -2.41 1.48 -17.59
N LEU A 249 -3.35 1.00 -18.40
CA LEU A 249 -3.88 -0.36 -18.32
C LEU A 249 -3.35 -1.21 -19.47
N THR A 250 -2.70 -2.32 -19.14
CA THR A 250 -2.09 -3.25 -20.10
C THR A 250 -2.67 -4.65 -19.89
N LEU A 251 -3.36 -5.18 -20.91
CA LEU A 251 -3.80 -6.58 -20.90
C LEU A 251 -2.62 -7.52 -21.07
N ALA A 252 -2.48 -8.49 -20.17
CA ALA A 252 -1.45 -9.51 -20.32
C ALA A 252 -1.72 -10.41 -21.53
N SER A 253 -0.66 -10.86 -22.19
CA SER A 253 -0.73 -11.62 -23.46
C SER A 253 -1.51 -12.93 -23.36
N ASP A 254 -1.51 -13.59 -22.19
CA ASP A 254 -2.28 -14.80 -21.91
C ASP A 254 -3.74 -14.54 -21.50
N LYS A 255 -4.15 -13.26 -21.42
CA LYS A 255 -5.50 -12.80 -21.05
C LYS A 255 -5.94 -13.14 -19.61
N MET A 256 -5.01 -13.52 -18.72
CA MET A 256 -5.30 -13.90 -17.32
C MET A 256 -5.37 -12.70 -16.36
N GLY A 257 -5.37 -11.48 -16.86
CA GLY A 257 -5.39 -10.27 -16.04
C GLY A 257 -4.77 -9.08 -16.74
N VAL A 258 -4.72 -7.97 -16.03
CA VAL A 258 -4.15 -6.71 -16.51
C VAL A 258 -3.12 -6.18 -15.52
N PHE A 259 -2.12 -5.47 -16.04
CA PHE A 259 -1.28 -4.58 -15.26
C PHE A 259 -1.84 -3.17 -15.31
N ILE A 260 -1.98 -2.55 -14.15
CA ILE A 260 -2.21 -1.11 -14.02
C ILE A 260 -0.88 -0.48 -13.63
N ASP A 261 -0.15 0.05 -14.61
CA ASP A 261 1.16 0.68 -14.42
C ASP A 261 1.00 2.13 -13.96
N HIS A 262 1.47 2.46 -12.76
CA HIS A 262 1.41 3.83 -12.24
C HIS A 262 2.40 4.73 -12.97
N THR A 263 1.92 5.90 -13.40
CA THR A 263 2.70 6.87 -14.20
C THR A 263 3.19 8.06 -13.38
N ALA A 264 2.80 8.14 -12.11
CA ALA A 264 3.18 9.19 -11.20
C ALA A 264 3.37 8.65 -9.77
N THR A 265 4.16 9.36 -8.98
CA THR A 265 4.35 9.08 -7.56
C THR A 265 3.25 9.73 -6.73
N SER A 266 2.63 8.98 -5.82
CA SER A 266 1.63 9.48 -4.87
C SER A 266 1.59 8.62 -3.62
N SER A 267 1.38 9.24 -2.46
CA SER A 267 1.11 8.51 -1.21
C SER A 267 -0.20 7.72 -1.27
N LEU A 268 -1.15 8.19 -2.08
CA LEU A 268 -2.44 7.57 -2.30
C LEU A 268 -2.89 7.81 -3.74
N TRP A 269 -3.14 6.73 -4.48
CA TRP A 269 -3.78 6.78 -5.78
C TRP A 269 -5.08 5.99 -5.75
N SER A 270 -6.08 6.47 -6.49
CA SER A 270 -7.36 5.79 -6.65
C SER A 270 -7.95 6.10 -8.00
N SER A 271 -8.66 5.14 -8.59
CA SER A 271 -9.30 5.30 -9.89
C SER A 271 -10.50 4.37 -10.03
N THR A 272 -11.43 4.74 -10.92
CA THR A 272 -12.38 3.81 -11.49
C THR A 272 -11.73 3.07 -12.66
N VAL A 273 -11.73 1.75 -12.59
CA VAL A 273 -11.21 0.87 -13.63
C VAL A 273 -12.36 0.09 -14.26
N THR A 274 -12.31 -0.06 -15.58
CA THR A 274 -13.21 -0.93 -16.33
C THR A 274 -12.39 -1.97 -17.08
N LEU A 275 -12.69 -3.25 -16.87
CA LEU A 275 -12.14 -4.38 -17.62
C LEU A 275 -13.20 -4.96 -18.54
N ILE A 276 -12.77 -5.60 -19.63
CA ILE A 276 -13.67 -6.34 -20.52
C ILE A 276 -13.48 -7.84 -20.24
N TRP A 277 -14.50 -8.49 -19.69
CA TRP A 277 -14.52 -9.93 -19.47
C TRP A 277 -15.17 -10.62 -20.68
N ASP A 278 -14.43 -11.52 -21.33
CA ASP A 278 -14.92 -12.46 -22.34
C ASP A 278 -15.48 -13.71 -21.63
N TYR A 279 -16.75 -13.65 -21.28
CA TYR A 279 -17.39 -14.70 -20.49
C TYR A 279 -17.60 -15.98 -21.29
N LEU A 280 -17.76 -15.90 -22.62
CA LEU A 280 -17.85 -17.07 -23.48
C LEU A 280 -16.51 -17.81 -23.57
N ALA A 281 -15.40 -17.10 -23.70
CA ALA A 281 -14.07 -17.72 -23.70
C ALA A 281 -13.73 -18.37 -22.34
N GLY A 282 -14.27 -17.83 -21.25
CA GLY A 282 -14.20 -18.43 -19.91
C GLY A 282 -15.16 -19.61 -19.69
N GLY A 283 -16.03 -19.94 -20.65
CA GLY A 283 -16.98 -21.05 -20.58
C GLY A 283 -18.32 -20.73 -19.89
N ALA A 284 -18.56 -19.48 -19.49
CA ALA A 284 -19.86 -19.03 -19.00
C ALA A 284 -20.82 -18.75 -20.18
N LEU A 285 -22.11 -18.97 -19.97
CA LEU A 285 -23.14 -18.74 -20.98
C LEU A 285 -23.97 -17.48 -20.67
N VAL A 286 -24.60 -16.89 -21.69
CA VAL A 286 -25.46 -15.70 -21.55
C VAL A 286 -26.57 -15.88 -20.52
N LYS A 287 -27.04 -17.12 -20.34
CA LYS A 287 -28.12 -17.47 -19.41
C LYS A 287 -27.66 -17.64 -17.97
N ASP A 288 -26.35 -17.69 -17.72
CA ASP A 288 -25.82 -18.00 -16.40
C ASP A 288 -25.86 -16.75 -15.51
N SER A 289 -26.22 -16.94 -14.25
CA SER A 289 -26.04 -15.91 -13.22
C SER A 289 -24.62 -16.05 -12.66
N ALA A 290 -23.78 -15.03 -12.84
CA ALA A 290 -22.41 -15.04 -12.35
C ALA A 290 -22.21 -14.09 -11.17
N ILE A 291 -21.45 -14.54 -10.17
CA ILE A 291 -20.84 -13.69 -9.15
C ILE A 291 -19.37 -13.50 -9.53
N VAL A 292 -18.85 -12.28 -9.41
CA VAL A 292 -17.44 -11.97 -9.65
C VAL A 292 -16.75 -11.50 -8.38
N LYS A 293 -15.46 -11.82 -8.28
CA LYS A 293 -14.52 -11.23 -7.34
C LYS A 293 -13.33 -10.69 -8.13
N VAL A 294 -12.92 -9.47 -7.81
CA VAL A 294 -11.77 -8.82 -8.44
C VAL A 294 -10.67 -8.75 -7.39
N TYR A 295 -9.49 -9.22 -7.77
CA TYR A 295 -8.31 -9.25 -6.91
C TYR A 295 -7.25 -8.32 -7.47
N THR A 296 -6.51 -7.69 -6.58
CA THR A 296 -5.34 -6.87 -6.92
C THR A 296 -4.15 -7.33 -6.09
N ILE A 297 -2.99 -7.36 -6.72
CA ILE A 297 -1.71 -7.64 -6.07
C ILE A 297 -0.76 -6.48 -6.41
N PRO A 298 -0.27 -5.72 -5.41
CA PRO A 298 0.73 -4.68 -5.65
C PRO A 298 2.02 -5.29 -6.22
N MET A 299 2.45 -4.77 -7.36
CA MET A 299 3.66 -5.16 -8.07
C MET A 299 4.61 -3.97 -8.22
N VAL A 300 5.83 -4.26 -8.64
CA VAL A 300 6.77 -3.28 -9.18
C VAL A 300 7.40 -3.83 -10.45
N LYS A 301 7.53 -2.96 -11.45
CA LYS A 301 8.21 -3.26 -12.70
C LYS A 301 9.71 -3.13 -12.52
N ILE A 302 10.42 -4.24 -12.73
CA ILE A 302 11.87 -4.29 -12.78
C ILE A 302 12.29 -4.05 -14.25
N PRO A 303 13.12 -3.03 -14.52
CA PRO A 303 13.53 -2.71 -15.89
C PRO A 303 14.39 -3.80 -16.51
N GLN A 304 14.29 -3.91 -17.83
CA GLN A 304 15.30 -4.62 -18.61
C GLN A 304 16.67 -3.95 -18.42
N GLY A 305 17.72 -4.76 -18.30
CA GLY A 305 19.08 -4.26 -18.36
C GLY A 305 20.08 -5.17 -17.66
N SER A 306 21.37 -4.91 -17.90
CA SER A 306 22.44 -5.69 -17.28
C SER A 306 22.51 -5.49 -15.77
N TYR A 307 22.94 -6.51 -15.03
CA TYR A 307 23.17 -6.45 -13.59
C TYR A 307 24.28 -7.43 -13.16
N LEU A 308 24.78 -7.29 -11.94
CA LEU A 308 25.79 -8.17 -11.38
C LEU A 308 25.13 -9.29 -10.54
N TYR A 309 25.22 -10.53 -11.02
CA TYR A 309 24.79 -11.71 -10.29
C TYR A 309 25.93 -12.21 -9.40
N CYS A 310 25.61 -12.67 -8.18
CA CYS A 310 26.57 -13.16 -7.20
C CYS A 310 27.66 -12.16 -6.79
N ALA A 311 27.34 -10.86 -6.74
CA ALA A 311 28.31 -9.79 -6.51
C ALA A 311 29.18 -9.95 -5.25
N ASP A 312 28.58 -10.39 -4.14
CA ASP A 312 29.25 -10.68 -2.85
C ASP A 312 29.61 -12.17 -2.69
N GLY A 313 29.68 -12.89 -3.82
CA GLY A 313 29.93 -14.32 -3.88
C GLY A 313 28.67 -15.14 -3.57
N CYS A 314 28.34 -16.08 -4.45
CA CYS A 314 27.41 -17.12 -4.09
C CYS A 314 28.15 -18.43 -3.82
N THR A 315 27.60 -19.29 -2.96
CA THR A 315 28.19 -20.61 -2.73
C THR A 315 28.09 -21.49 -3.99
N SER A 316 29.17 -22.22 -4.31
CA SER A 316 29.21 -23.20 -5.41
C SER A 316 28.39 -24.44 -5.03
N GLY A 317 27.57 -24.95 -5.95
CA GLY A 317 26.63 -26.06 -5.70
C GLY A 317 25.59 -26.16 -6.81
N LEU A 318 24.30 -26.12 -6.47
CA LEU A 318 23.17 -26.05 -7.43
C LEU A 318 23.08 -24.73 -8.20
N ASN A 319 24.05 -23.83 -8.00
CA ASN A 319 24.31 -22.78 -8.96
C ASN A 319 25.29 -23.28 -10.02
N ASN A 320 24.70 -23.74 -11.12
CA ASN A 320 25.33 -24.17 -12.36
C ASN A 320 25.64 -22.99 -13.31
N TYR A 321 25.65 -21.75 -12.82
CA TYR A 321 26.07 -20.56 -13.58
C TYR A 321 27.34 -19.96 -12.98
N ASN A 322 28.36 -19.81 -13.83
CA ASN A 322 29.69 -19.27 -13.49
C ASN A 322 30.35 -19.85 -12.21
N GLY A 323 30.01 -21.09 -11.84
CA GLY A 323 30.52 -21.74 -10.64
C GLY A 323 30.18 -21.03 -9.31
N GLY A 324 29.13 -20.19 -9.29
CA GLY A 324 28.79 -19.38 -8.11
C GLY A 324 29.58 -18.06 -7.98
N ASN A 325 30.51 -17.78 -8.89
CA ASN A 325 31.29 -16.55 -8.86
C ASN A 325 30.51 -15.37 -9.43
N ALA A 326 30.84 -14.17 -8.96
CA ALA A 326 30.29 -12.91 -9.47
C ALA A 326 30.42 -12.81 -11.00
N VAL A 327 29.36 -12.39 -11.67
CA VAL A 327 29.32 -12.28 -13.14
C VAL A 327 28.24 -11.32 -13.60
N THR A 328 28.56 -10.53 -14.62
CA THR A 328 27.59 -9.66 -15.27
C THR A 328 26.64 -10.49 -16.13
N ILE A 329 25.35 -10.31 -15.93
CA ILE A 329 24.31 -10.76 -16.85
C ILE A 329 24.05 -9.58 -17.79
N GLY A 330 24.53 -9.70 -19.02
CA GLY A 330 24.48 -8.67 -20.06
C GLY A 330 23.47 -8.93 -21.17
N SER A 331 22.85 -10.12 -21.21
CA SER A 331 21.84 -10.46 -22.22
C SER A 331 20.80 -11.46 -21.71
N VAL A 332 19.68 -11.62 -22.43
CA VAL A 332 18.68 -12.68 -22.20
C VAL A 332 19.23 -14.10 -22.42
N ASN A 333 20.40 -14.24 -23.05
CA ASN A 333 21.03 -15.53 -23.38
C ASN A 333 22.07 -15.96 -22.35
N ASP A 334 22.34 -15.11 -21.34
CA ASP A 334 23.25 -15.41 -20.25
C ASP A 334 22.53 -16.28 -19.23
N ILE A 335 22.31 -17.54 -19.60
CA ILE A 335 21.45 -18.49 -18.89
C ILE A 335 22.26 -19.64 -18.26
N PRO A 336 21.73 -20.27 -17.19
CA PRO A 336 22.36 -21.44 -16.58
C PRO A 336 22.62 -22.60 -17.55
N THR A 337 23.63 -23.40 -17.25
CA THR A 337 23.99 -24.58 -18.07
C THR A 337 22.79 -25.52 -18.19
N GLY A 338 22.36 -25.81 -19.44
CA GLY A 338 21.24 -26.70 -19.74
C GLY A 338 19.87 -26.03 -19.73
N ALA A 339 19.78 -24.74 -19.41
CA ALA A 339 18.53 -23.97 -19.48
C ALA A 339 18.07 -23.74 -20.93
N ALA A 340 16.75 -23.74 -21.14
CA ALA A 340 16.16 -23.43 -22.44
C ALA A 340 16.23 -21.93 -22.76
N ALA A 341 16.17 -21.58 -24.05
CA ALA A 341 16.04 -20.18 -24.47
C ALA A 341 14.77 -19.55 -23.86
N GLY A 342 14.88 -18.31 -23.39
CA GLY A 342 13.79 -17.63 -22.68
C GLY A 342 13.71 -17.97 -21.19
N TRP A 343 14.67 -18.71 -20.63
CA TRP A 343 14.77 -18.89 -19.18
C TRP A 343 14.94 -17.53 -18.48
N PRO A 344 14.15 -17.22 -17.44
CA PRO A 344 14.11 -15.88 -16.85
C PRO A 344 15.35 -15.62 -15.97
N ASN A 345 16.41 -15.11 -16.61
CA ASN A 345 17.68 -14.76 -15.99
C ASN A 345 17.72 -13.35 -15.37
N GLY A 346 16.58 -12.65 -15.30
CA GLY A 346 16.51 -11.28 -14.78
C GLY A 346 17.05 -10.19 -15.72
N PHE A 347 17.54 -10.49 -16.92
CA PHE A 347 17.92 -9.44 -17.87
C PHE A 347 16.70 -8.72 -18.44
N GLY A 348 15.68 -9.48 -18.86
CA GLY A 348 14.42 -8.94 -19.39
C GLY A 348 13.61 -8.24 -18.30
N SER A 349 12.72 -7.32 -18.70
CA SER A 349 11.82 -6.67 -17.74
C SER A 349 10.83 -7.68 -17.17
N SER A 350 10.49 -7.56 -15.90
CA SER A 350 9.47 -8.37 -15.24
C SER A 350 8.75 -7.57 -14.16
N TYR A 351 7.58 -8.04 -13.76
CA TYR A 351 6.86 -7.55 -12.59
C TYR A 351 7.12 -8.50 -11.43
N ILE A 352 7.49 -7.95 -10.27
CA ILE A 352 7.61 -8.69 -9.01
C ILE A 352 6.58 -8.15 -8.03
N MET A 353 5.98 -9.04 -7.23
CA MET A 353 5.18 -8.63 -6.09
C MET A 353 6.00 -7.67 -5.23
N ARG A 354 5.44 -6.48 -5.00
CA ARG A 354 6.16 -5.41 -4.30
C ARG A 354 6.47 -5.80 -2.86
N TYR A 355 5.60 -6.61 -2.28
CA TYR A 355 5.69 -7.11 -0.92
C TYR A 355 5.60 -8.63 -0.89
N GLU A 356 5.94 -9.23 0.25
CA GLU A 356 5.65 -10.64 0.52
C GLU A 356 4.14 -10.90 0.46
N LEU A 357 3.75 -12.16 0.24
CA LEU A 357 2.35 -12.57 0.36
C LEU A 357 1.85 -12.30 1.78
N SER A 358 0.71 -11.62 1.94
CA SER A 358 0.10 -11.38 3.26
C SER A 358 -0.86 -12.50 3.67
N GLN A 359 -1.10 -12.63 4.98
CA GLN A 359 -2.07 -13.58 5.53
C GLN A 359 -3.50 -13.27 5.06
N GLY A 360 -3.86 -11.99 4.87
CA GLY A 360 -5.16 -11.57 4.36
C GLY A 360 -5.38 -12.00 2.91
N LEU A 361 -4.40 -11.77 2.04
CA LEU A 361 -4.48 -12.19 0.64
C LEU A 361 -4.50 -13.72 0.51
N TYR A 362 -3.81 -14.44 1.41
CA TYR A 362 -3.92 -15.90 1.49
C TYR A 362 -5.31 -16.36 1.99
N ALA A 363 -5.93 -15.65 2.95
CA ALA A 363 -7.30 -15.96 3.39
C ALA A 363 -8.31 -15.78 2.25
N ASP A 364 -8.14 -14.73 1.45
CA ASP A 364 -8.94 -14.48 0.24
C ASP A 364 -8.81 -15.61 -0.78
N PHE A 365 -7.59 -16.14 -0.96
CA PHE A 365 -7.33 -17.33 -1.77
C PHE A 365 -8.03 -18.58 -1.21
N LEU A 366 -7.90 -18.88 0.10
CA LEU A 366 -8.57 -20.03 0.73
C LEU A 366 -10.10 -19.96 0.60
N ASN A 367 -10.67 -18.76 0.64
CA ASN A 367 -12.10 -18.52 0.41
C ASN A 367 -12.52 -18.56 -1.07
N ASN A 368 -11.59 -18.76 -2.00
CA ASN A 368 -11.84 -18.76 -3.44
C ASN A 368 -11.28 -20.01 -4.16
N VAL A 369 -11.12 -21.09 -3.42
CA VAL A 369 -10.81 -22.43 -3.96
C VAL A 369 -11.91 -23.42 -3.56
N SER A 370 -11.72 -24.72 -3.77
CA SER A 370 -12.67 -25.72 -3.25
C SER A 370 -12.49 -25.92 -1.75
N ALA A 371 -13.55 -26.35 -1.06
CA ALA A 371 -13.47 -26.57 0.39
C ALA A 371 -12.44 -27.64 0.75
N GLU A 372 -12.26 -28.64 -0.12
CA GLU A 372 -11.25 -29.68 0.02
C GLU A 372 -9.85 -29.08 -0.09
N TRP A 373 -9.59 -28.27 -1.13
CA TRP A 373 -8.30 -27.62 -1.29
C TRP A 373 -8.00 -26.62 -0.18
N ALA A 374 -8.99 -25.82 0.23
CA ALA A 374 -8.84 -24.90 1.35
C ALA A 374 -8.50 -25.64 2.64
N GLY A 375 -9.10 -26.81 2.89
CA GLY A 375 -8.77 -27.66 4.03
C GLY A 375 -7.33 -28.17 4.02
N VAL A 376 -6.78 -28.50 2.85
CA VAL A 376 -5.37 -28.92 2.68
C VAL A 376 -4.41 -27.74 2.85
N LEU A 377 -4.76 -26.59 2.29
CA LEU A 377 -3.93 -25.38 2.21
C LEU A 377 -3.96 -24.53 3.49
N TYR A 378 -4.95 -24.74 4.34
CA TYR A 378 -5.11 -24.02 5.59
C TYR A 378 -4.05 -24.44 6.62
N GLU A 379 -3.48 -23.45 7.28
CA GLU A 379 -2.58 -23.62 8.41
C GLU A 379 -3.22 -22.95 9.63
N GLY A 380 -3.37 -23.69 10.73
CA GLY A 380 -4.08 -23.26 11.93
C GLY A 380 -3.18 -22.90 13.11
N THR A 381 -1.85 -23.02 12.97
CA THR A 381 -0.89 -22.66 14.01
C THR A 381 -1.06 -21.19 14.42
N VAL A 382 -1.01 -20.88 15.72
CA VAL A 382 -1.04 -19.48 16.19
C VAL A 382 0.27 -19.19 16.92
N SER A 383 1.26 -18.70 16.17
CA SER A 383 2.61 -18.46 16.69
C SER A 383 3.43 -17.60 15.72
N TYR A 384 4.48 -16.94 16.20
CA TYR A 384 5.43 -16.18 15.37
C TYR A 384 4.77 -15.19 14.41
N GLY A 385 3.70 -14.51 14.85
CA GLY A 385 2.92 -13.56 14.03
C GLY A 385 1.90 -14.20 13.08
N HIS A 386 1.88 -15.54 12.97
CA HIS A 386 0.86 -16.27 12.23
C HIS A 386 -0.44 -16.38 13.04
N ASN A 387 -1.57 -15.94 12.48
CA ASN A 387 -2.86 -16.12 13.11
C ASN A 387 -4.00 -16.07 12.07
N MET A 388 -4.31 -17.23 11.50
CA MET A 388 -5.46 -17.42 10.60
C MET A 388 -6.58 -18.17 11.34
N THR A 389 -7.82 -17.77 11.09
CA THR A 389 -9.02 -18.35 11.71
C THR A 389 -9.87 -19.08 10.68
N TYR A 390 -10.58 -20.11 11.15
CA TYR A 390 -11.58 -20.84 10.38
C TYR A 390 -12.89 -20.91 11.16
N THR A 391 -13.98 -20.42 10.56
CA THR A 391 -15.33 -20.45 11.15
C THR A 391 -16.27 -21.24 10.24
N ALA A 392 -16.52 -22.51 10.57
CA ALA A 392 -17.35 -23.42 9.76
C ALA A 392 -18.79 -22.92 9.52
N ALA A 393 -19.34 -22.17 10.49
CA ALA A 393 -20.69 -21.61 10.42
C ALA A 393 -20.84 -20.50 9.36
N ASN A 394 -19.74 -19.88 8.94
CA ASN A 394 -19.78 -18.86 7.89
C ASN A 394 -20.07 -19.52 6.52
N PRO A 395 -20.76 -18.79 5.62
CA PRO A 395 -20.90 -19.23 4.24
C PRO A 395 -19.52 -19.42 3.61
N TYR A 396 -19.40 -20.39 2.72
CA TYR A 396 -18.15 -20.59 1.98
C TYR A 396 -17.85 -19.33 1.16
N GLY A 397 -16.61 -18.86 1.18
CA GLY A 397 -16.25 -17.53 0.71
C GLY A 397 -15.98 -16.50 1.81
N SER A 398 -16.28 -16.82 3.07
CA SER A 398 -15.95 -16.02 4.26
C SER A 398 -15.59 -16.86 5.49
N ARG A 399 -15.18 -18.12 5.30
CA ARG A 399 -14.82 -19.04 6.39
C ARG A 399 -13.43 -18.79 6.95
N TYR A 400 -12.50 -18.38 6.10
CA TYR A 400 -11.12 -18.12 6.48
C TYR A 400 -10.90 -16.62 6.66
N ALA A 401 -10.15 -16.23 7.69
CA ALA A 401 -9.72 -14.85 7.88
C ALA A 401 -8.34 -14.83 8.53
N ALA A 402 -7.64 -13.70 8.43
CA ALA A 402 -6.43 -13.44 9.20
C ALA A 402 -6.77 -12.44 10.30
N VAL A 403 -6.28 -12.67 11.52
CA VAL A 403 -6.43 -11.69 12.62
C VAL A 403 -5.65 -10.42 12.30
N ASP A 404 -4.48 -10.58 11.67
CA ASP A 404 -3.75 -9.51 11.02
C ASP A 404 -3.67 -9.78 9.50
N PRO A 405 -4.53 -9.13 8.69
CA PRO A 405 -4.53 -9.31 7.24
C PRO A 405 -3.24 -8.88 6.54
N ASN A 406 -2.42 -8.07 7.18
CA ASN A 406 -1.24 -7.49 6.56
C ASN A 406 0.07 -8.14 7.01
N ALA A 407 0.05 -8.92 8.08
CA ALA A 407 1.18 -9.73 8.47
C ALA A 407 1.64 -10.60 7.31
N ALA A 408 2.96 -10.72 7.12
CA ALA A 408 3.51 -11.61 6.12
C ALA A 408 3.02 -13.05 6.36
N LYS A 409 2.72 -13.75 5.27
CA LYS A 409 2.26 -15.13 5.32
C LYS A 409 3.46 -16.05 5.49
N ASN A 410 3.78 -16.33 6.75
CA ASN A 410 4.66 -17.43 7.13
C ASN A 410 3.90 -18.77 7.23
N PHE A 411 4.62 -19.84 7.56
CA PHE A 411 4.13 -21.22 7.49
C PHE A 411 3.65 -21.59 6.09
N LEU A 412 4.38 -21.15 5.06
CA LEU A 412 4.20 -21.67 3.71
C LEU A 412 5.15 -22.84 3.48
N SER A 413 4.61 -23.87 2.85
CA SER A 413 5.41 -24.80 2.06
C SER A 413 5.52 -24.30 0.61
N ALA A 414 6.44 -24.87 -0.17
CA ALA A 414 6.46 -24.59 -1.61
C ALA A 414 5.14 -25.01 -2.29
N TRP A 415 4.44 -26.04 -1.76
CA TRP A 415 3.14 -26.48 -2.25
C TRP A 415 2.05 -25.42 -2.08
N ASP A 416 2.06 -24.72 -0.94
CA ASP A 416 1.07 -23.70 -0.62
C ASP A 416 1.28 -22.47 -1.52
N LEU A 417 2.53 -22.02 -1.64
CA LEU A 417 2.87 -20.86 -2.47
C LEU A 417 2.63 -21.13 -3.95
N TRP A 418 3.00 -22.30 -4.49
CA TRP A 418 2.82 -22.57 -5.92
C TRP A 418 1.34 -22.56 -6.30
N ARG A 419 0.45 -23.06 -5.43
CA ARG A 419 -1.00 -23.02 -5.70
C ARG A 419 -1.53 -21.59 -5.67
N PHE A 420 -1.07 -20.77 -4.73
CA PHE A 420 -1.41 -19.35 -4.71
C PHE A 420 -0.93 -18.64 -5.99
N LEU A 421 0.32 -18.89 -6.41
CA LEU A 421 0.88 -18.28 -7.62
C LEU A 421 0.15 -18.74 -8.88
N SER A 422 -0.18 -20.03 -9.00
CA SER A 422 -0.99 -20.53 -10.10
C SER A 422 -2.37 -19.87 -10.14
N TRP A 423 -3.04 -19.80 -8.98
CA TRP A 423 -4.37 -19.23 -8.84
C TRP A 423 -4.40 -17.74 -9.18
N SER A 424 -3.37 -17.00 -8.79
CA SER A 424 -3.22 -15.57 -9.10
C SER A 424 -2.61 -15.31 -10.48
N ALA A 425 -2.38 -16.35 -11.28
CA ALA A 425 -1.69 -16.28 -12.58
C ALA A 425 -0.28 -15.67 -12.52
N LEU A 426 0.37 -15.72 -11.36
CA LEU A 426 1.79 -15.39 -11.19
C LEU A 426 2.65 -16.65 -11.36
N ARG A 427 3.97 -16.52 -11.27
CA ARG A 427 4.90 -17.67 -11.26
C ARG A 427 5.97 -17.53 -10.18
N PRO A 428 6.61 -18.65 -9.80
CA PRO A 428 7.81 -18.61 -8.98
C PRO A 428 8.89 -17.75 -9.62
N MET A 429 9.60 -17.02 -8.76
CA MET A 429 10.75 -16.22 -9.12
C MET A 429 12.01 -17.07 -9.21
N THR A 430 12.90 -16.79 -10.17
CA THR A 430 14.25 -17.39 -10.15
C THR A 430 15.17 -16.63 -9.22
N GLU A 431 16.20 -17.27 -8.70
CA GLU A 431 17.20 -16.58 -7.87
C GLU A 431 17.94 -15.46 -8.62
N MET A 432 18.00 -15.53 -9.95
CA MET A 432 18.56 -14.49 -10.81
C MET A 432 17.65 -13.26 -10.86
N GLU A 433 16.34 -13.47 -11.02
CA GLU A 433 15.34 -12.39 -10.92
C GLU A 433 15.28 -11.77 -9.52
N TYR A 434 15.41 -12.57 -8.46
CA TYR A 434 15.49 -12.06 -7.08
C TYR A 434 16.67 -11.08 -6.93
N GLN A 435 17.87 -11.49 -7.37
CA GLN A 435 19.06 -10.63 -7.27
C GLN A 435 18.95 -9.40 -8.17
N LYS A 436 18.33 -9.54 -9.34
CA LYS A 436 18.01 -8.40 -10.21
C LYS A 436 17.08 -7.42 -9.51
N ALA A 437 16.01 -7.89 -8.87
CA ALA A 437 15.04 -7.03 -8.18
C ALA A 437 15.64 -6.31 -6.97
N ALA A 438 16.69 -6.89 -6.37
CA ALA A 438 17.39 -6.35 -5.21
C ALA A 438 18.46 -5.28 -5.54
N ARG A 439 19.03 -5.29 -6.76
CA ARG A 439 20.12 -4.39 -7.17
C ARG A 439 19.71 -3.51 -8.36
N ASP A 440 20.31 -2.34 -8.42
CA ASP A 440 20.19 -1.47 -9.59
C ASP A 440 20.87 -2.13 -10.81
N LEU A 441 20.75 -1.52 -11.98
CA LEU A 441 21.51 -1.90 -13.16
C LEU A 441 23.03 -1.88 -12.85
N ASN A 442 23.78 -2.66 -13.61
CA ASN A 442 25.24 -2.71 -13.52
C ASN A 442 25.85 -1.28 -13.59
N PRO A 443 26.80 -0.91 -12.72
CA PRO A 443 27.64 -1.78 -11.87
C PRO A 443 27.24 -1.86 -10.38
N ASP A 444 25.95 -1.91 -10.02
CA ASP A 444 25.56 -2.11 -8.61
C ASP A 444 26.00 -3.50 -8.08
N ALA A 445 26.87 -3.47 -7.07
CA ALA A 445 27.46 -4.64 -6.43
C ALA A 445 27.14 -4.73 -4.92
N ARG A 446 26.19 -3.92 -4.43
CA ARG A 446 25.91 -3.81 -3.00
C ARG A 446 25.58 -5.17 -2.36
N LYS A 447 26.10 -5.39 -1.15
CA LYS A 447 25.88 -6.62 -0.38
C LYS A 447 24.44 -6.74 0.14
N TYR A 448 23.90 -5.66 0.69
CA TYR A 448 22.52 -5.54 1.18
C TYR A 448 21.71 -4.58 0.32
N LEU A 449 20.39 -4.57 0.50
CA LEU A 449 19.48 -3.68 -0.25
C LEU A 449 19.79 -2.19 -0.04
N TRP A 450 20.36 -1.85 1.11
CA TRP A 450 20.71 -0.48 1.51
C TRP A 450 22.19 -0.12 1.29
N GLY A 451 23.06 -1.07 0.97
CA GLY A 451 24.51 -0.83 0.89
C GLY A 451 25.35 -2.01 1.37
N ASP A 452 26.61 -1.73 1.69
CA ASP A 452 27.56 -2.76 2.15
C ASP A 452 27.69 -2.84 3.67
N GLU A 453 27.08 -1.89 4.38
CA GLU A 453 27.09 -1.83 5.82
C GLU A 453 26.16 -2.90 6.43
N GLU A 454 26.70 -3.71 7.34
CA GLU A 454 25.90 -4.62 8.17
C GLU A 454 24.82 -3.84 8.92
N PRO A 455 23.58 -4.33 8.97
CA PRO A 455 22.58 -3.69 9.80
C PRO A 455 23.05 -3.76 11.26
N LEU A 456 22.99 -2.63 11.96
CA LEU A 456 23.42 -2.47 13.37
C LEU A 456 24.95 -2.59 13.63
N SER A 457 25.79 -2.45 12.59
CA SER A 457 27.27 -2.44 12.63
C SER A 457 27.92 -1.55 13.72
N ASN A 458 27.28 -0.44 14.12
CA ASN A 458 27.88 0.63 14.91
C ASN A 458 27.50 0.60 16.40
N GLY A 459 27.03 -0.54 16.92
CA GLY A 459 26.69 -0.75 18.33
C GLY A 459 25.55 0.13 18.87
N THR A 460 24.87 0.88 18.00
CA THR A 460 23.74 1.74 18.37
C THR A 460 22.45 0.96 18.16
N THR A 461 21.93 0.44 19.26
CA THR A 461 20.72 -0.35 19.33
C THR A 461 19.49 0.52 19.05
N TYR A 462 19.15 0.75 17.78
CA TYR A 462 17.86 1.31 17.42
C TYR A 462 16.86 0.18 17.30
N PHE A 463 16.36 -0.27 18.45
CA PHE A 463 15.14 -1.04 18.50
C PHE A 463 13.95 -0.12 18.66
N TYR A 464 12.80 -0.59 18.21
CA TYR A 464 11.53 0.09 18.44
C TYR A 464 10.43 -0.96 18.56
N SER A 465 9.27 -0.52 19.06
CA SER A 465 8.08 -1.35 19.12
C SER A 465 7.09 -0.86 18.06
N PRO A 466 6.91 -1.58 16.94
CA PRO A 466 5.97 -1.18 15.91
C PRO A 466 4.55 -1.11 16.48
N PRO A 467 3.80 -0.03 16.20
CA PRO A 467 2.41 0.07 16.63
C PRO A 467 1.58 -1.03 15.99
N ASN A 468 0.59 -1.49 16.75
CA ASN A 468 -0.39 -2.51 16.37
C ASN A 468 0.16 -3.93 16.20
N GLU A 469 1.48 -4.09 16.10
CA GLU A 469 2.12 -5.41 16.09
C GLU A 469 2.65 -5.74 17.49
N GLY A 470 3.23 -4.74 18.19
CA GLY A 470 3.91 -4.96 19.47
C GLY A 470 5.20 -5.76 19.33
N GLY A 471 5.91 -5.97 20.44
CA GLY A 471 7.23 -6.60 20.43
C GLY A 471 8.37 -5.62 20.15
N THR A 472 9.62 -6.09 20.17
CA THR A 472 10.82 -5.26 19.98
C THR A 472 11.54 -5.69 18.71
N HIS A 473 11.68 -4.77 17.76
CA HIS A 473 12.21 -5.05 16.43
C HIS A 473 13.29 -4.04 16.04
N ALA A 474 14.12 -4.39 15.06
CA ALA A 474 15.08 -3.45 14.49
C ALA A 474 14.33 -2.27 13.84
N LYS A 475 14.74 -1.04 14.19
CA LYS A 475 14.11 0.20 13.72
C LYS A 475 14.25 0.42 12.21
N ASN A 476 15.37 -0.01 11.65
CA ASN A 476 15.75 0.26 10.27
C ASN A 476 16.01 -1.04 9.51
N TYR A 477 15.98 -0.92 8.19
CA TYR A 477 16.45 -1.89 7.19
C TYR A 477 15.59 -3.14 7.03
N LEU A 478 15.40 -3.92 8.09
CA LEU A 478 14.75 -5.23 8.01
C LEU A 478 14.36 -5.78 9.38
N ASN A 479 13.46 -6.76 9.39
CA ASN A 479 13.14 -7.58 10.55
C ASN A 479 14.04 -8.82 10.58
N PHE A 480 14.88 -9.00 11.62
CA PHE A 480 15.89 -10.07 11.69
C PHE A 480 16.35 -10.34 13.14
N GLY A 481 17.14 -11.40 13.30
CA GLY A 481 17.99 -11.64 14.48
C GLY A 481 17.30 -12.26 15.69
N ASN A 482 16.05 -12.73 15.54
CA ASN A 482 15.25 -13.31 16.61
C ASN A 482 15.27 -12.42 17.88
N ILE A 483 15.02 -11.12 17.69
CA ILE A 483 15.10 -10.14 18.77
C ILE A 483 14.10 -10.54 19.85
N VAL A 484 14.55 -10.55 21.11
CA VAL A 484 13.73 -10.98 22.25
C VAL A 484 12.45 -10.13 22.33
N GLY A 485 11.31 -10.81 22.30
CA GLY A 485 9.98 -10.18 22.29
C GLY A 485 9.52 -9.71 20.91
N GLY A 486 10.33 -9.87 19.86
CA GLY A 486 10.01 -9.62 18.46
C GLY A 486 10.24 -10.84 17.57
N ASP A 487 10.17 -12.04 18.13
CA ASP A 487 10.30 -13.33 17.47
C ASP A 487 9.07 -13.65 16.62
N LYS A 488 8.88 -12.91 15.52
CA LYS A 488 7.73 -13.06 14.62
C LYS A 488 7.92 -12.34 13.30
N VAL A 489 7.08 -12.69 12.34
CA VAL A 489 6.86 -11.85 11.16
C VAL A 489 6.25 -10.50 11.55
N LEU A 490 6.53 -9.50 10.73
CA LEU A 490 5.86 -8.21 10.70
C LEU A 490 4.96 -8.08 9.48
N ASP A 491 4.15 -7.02 9.50
CA ASP A 491 3.37 -6.51 8.39
C ASP A 491 4.23 -6.27 7.16
N ILE A 492 3.66 -6.62 6.02
CA ILE A 492 4.33 -6.46 4.74
C ILE A 492 4.67 -4.98 4.46
N GLY A 493 5.93 -4.75 4.09
CA GLY A 493 6.55 -3.47 3.85
C GLY A 493 6.59 -2.54 5.05
N ARG A 494 6.60 -3.07 6.28
CA ARG A 494 6.63 -2.29 7.52
C ARG A 494 7.64 -1.12 7.47
N TYR A 495 8.84 -1.36 6.94
CA TYR A 495 9.88 -0.35 6.85
C TYR A 495 9.62 0.78 5.83
N MET A 496 8.65 0.58 4.92
CA MET A 496 8.15 1.57 3.96
C MET A 496 6.81 2.20 4.38
N SER A 497 6.21 1.76 5.49
CA SER A 497 4.85 2.18 5.88
C SER A 497 4.74 3.66 6.29
N GLY A 498 5.86 4.33 6.55
CA GLY A 498 5.89 5.68 7.11
C GLY A 498 5.43 5.74 8.56
N ASP A 499 5.37 4.58 9.25
CA ASP A 499 5.10 4.48 10.68
C ASP A 499 6.05 5.40 11.47
N ILE A 500 7.35 5.30 11.18
CA ILE A 500 8.36 6.28 11.57
C ILE A 500 9.04 6.86 10.35
N TYR A 501 9.71 7.99 10.56
CA TYR A 501 10.64 8.51 9.56
C TYR A 501 11.84 7.57 9.37
N ARG A 502 12.06 7.16 8.13
CA ARG A 502 13.25 6.44 7.66
C ARG A 502 13.76 7.12 6.41
N THR A 503 15.09 7.24 6.28
CA THR A 503 15.69 7.59 4.99
C THR A 503 15.44 6.47 3.97
N ALA A 504 15.59 6.76 2.68
CA ALA A 504 15.42 5.76 1.62
C ALA A 504 16.24 4.47 1.89
N ALA A 505 17.50 4.60 2.31
CA ALA A 505 18.33 3.47 2.70
C ALA A 505 17.79 2.73 3.93
N GLN A 506 17.34 3.46 4.96
CA GLN A 506 16.78 2.89 6.19
C GLN A 506 15.46 2.14 5.99
N THR A 507 14.76 2.35 4.86
CA THR A 507 13.59 1.52 4.53
C THR A 507 13.95 0.09 4.14
N GLY A 508 15.20 -0.16 3.74
CA GLY A 508 15.63 -1.44 3.19
C GLY A 508 14.92 -1.85 1.89
N ALA A 509 14.20 -0.95 1.24
CA ALA A 509 13.59 -1.22 -0.05
C ALA A 509 14.67 -1.36 -1.15
N SER A 510 14.37 -2.14 -2.18
CA SER A 510 15.22 -2.20 -3.37
C SER A 510 15.24 -0.87 -4.13
N PRO A 511 16.18 -0.64 -5.06
CA PRO A 511 16.22 0.57 -5.89
C PRO A 511 14.93 0.86 -6.65
N TYR A 512 14.14 -0.19 -6.93
CA TYR A 512 12.87 -0.09 -7.62
C TYR A 512 11.67 0.05 -6.65
N GLY A 513 11.90 -0.12 -5.34
CA GLY A 513 10.88 -0.02 -4.29
C GLY A 513 10.14 -1.33 -4.00
N ALA A 514 10.76 -2.48 -4.29
CA ALA A 514 10.34 -3.75 -3.72
C ALA A 514 10.76 -3.79 -2.24
N ALA A 515 9.80 -4.05 -1.35
CA ALA A 515 10.04 -4.12 0.09
C ALA A 515 10.34 -5.55 0.54
N ASP A 516 10.95 -5.68 1.73
CA ASP A 516 11.13 -6.94 2.46
C ASP A 516 11.82 -8.06 1.67
N LEU A 517 12.63 -7.73 0.65
CA LEU A 517 13.46 -8.74 0.01
C LEU A 517 14.51 -9.28 1.00
N SER A 518 14.89 -8.50 2.01
CA SER A 518 15.80 -8.91 3.08
C SER A 518 15.06 -8.94 4.41
N GLY A 519 15.20 -10.03 5.17
CA GLY A 519 14.57 -10.25 6.46
C GLY A 519 13.10 -10.64 6.36
N ASN A 520 12.38 -10.49 7.47
CA ASN A 520 10.98 -10.90 7.65
C ASN A 520 10.73 -12.39 7.38
N THR A 521 10.56 -12.84 6.13
CA THR A 521 10.48 -14.28 5.81
C THR A 521 11.44 -14.67 4.72
N TRP A 522 11.89 -15.93 4.78
CA TRP A 522 12.55 -16.57 3.65
C TRP A 522 11.60 -16.65 2.48
N GLU A 523 12.06 -16.23 1.30
CA GLU A 523 11.26 -16.29 0.09
C GLU A 523 11.63 -17.49 -0.76
N VAL A 524 10.64 -18.35 -1.03
CA VAL A 524 10.83 -19.50 -1.91
C VAL A 524 11.08 -19.05 -3.35
N ALA A 525 12.16 -19.54 -3.94
CA ALA A 525 12.59 -19.23 -5.31
C ALA A 525 13.09 -20.49 -6.05
N LEU A 526 13.24 -20.39 -7.37
CA LEU A 526 13.86 -21.40 -8.22
C LEU A 526 15.37 -21.17 -8.28
N ASN A 527 16.15 -22.19 -7.97
CA ASN A 527 17.61 -22.11 -8.13
C ASN A 527 18.02 -22.23 -9.61
N CYS A 528 19.23 -21.80 -9.95
CA CYS A 528 19.73 -21.85 -11.33
C CYS A 528 19.80 -23.26 -11.94
N SER A 529 19.85 -24.33 -11.13
CA SER A 529 19.83 -25.71 -11.66
C SER A 529 18.49 -26.12 -12.26
N TYR A 530 17.41 -25.38 -11.99
CA TYR A 530 16.13 -25.57 -12.65
C TYR A 530 16.17 -24.99 -14.07
N SER A 531 16.39 -25.85 -15.07
CA SER A 531 16.63 -25.45 -16.46
C SER A 531 15.37 -25.16 -17.29
N THR A 532 14.19 -25.55 -16.80
CA THR A 532 12.92 -25.30 -17.49
C THR A 532 12.50 -23.84 -17.26
N ALA A 533 12.08 -23.13 -18.31
CA ALA A 533 11.49 -21.80 -18.13
C ALA A 533 10.09 -21.95 -17.49
N PRO A 534 9.85 -21.40 -16.28
CA PRO A 534 8.55 -21.52 -15.63
C PRO A 534 7.51 -20.69 -16.37
N ALA A 535 6.43 -21.33 -16.84
CA ALA A 535 5.27 -20.63 -17.38
C ALA A 535 4.58 -19.78 -16.29
N ASN A 536 3.81 -18.76 -16.70
CA ASN A 536 2.91 -18.08 -15.78
C ASN A 536 1.83 -19.04 -15.27
N GLY A 537 1.31 -18.78 -14.07
CA GLY A 537 0.12 -19.44 -13.55
C GLY A 537 -1.05 -19.31 -14.51
N ASN A 538 -1.92 -20.32 -14.54
CA ASN A 538 -3.05 -20.38 -15.46
C ASN A 538 -4.39 -20.02 -14.80
N GLY A 539 -4.35 -19.50 -13.56
CA GLY A 539 -5.53 -19.13 -12.79
C GLY A 539 -6.21 -20.30 -12.06
N ALA A 540 -5.70 -21.53 -12.17
CA ALA A 540 -6.20 -22.70 -11.45
C ALA A 540 -5.48 -22.89 -10.11
N VAL A 541 -6.01 -23.76 -9.24
CA VAL A 541 -5.31 -24.14 -7.99
C VAL A 541 -4.13 -25.05 -8.29
N ASP A 542 -4.27 -25.94 -9.27
CA ASP A 542 -3.18 -26.82 -9.67
C ASP A 542 -2.03 -26.02 -10.28
N TYR A 543 -0.80 -26.43 -9.98
CA TYR A 543 0.39 -25.78 -10.54
C TYR A 543 0.58 -26.18 -12.01
N PRO A 544 0.99 -25.25 -12.90
CA PRO A 544 1.18 -25.52 -14.32
C PRO A 544 2.20 -26.63 -14.60
N ALA A 545 2.00 -27.30 -15.74
CA ALA A 545 2.98 -28.25 -16.24
C ALA A 545 4.34 -27.57 -16.46
N GLY A 546 5.42 -28.28 -16.11
CA GLY A 546 6.78 -27.77 -16.20
C GLY A 546 7.30 -27.20 -14.89
N TRP A 547 6.45 -26.64 -14.01
CA TRP A 547 6.89 -26.18 -12.68
C TRP A 547 7.55 -27.32 -11.90
N PRO A 548 8.58 -27.03 -11.08
CA PRO A 548 9.23 -28.08 -10.32
C PRO A 548 8.22 -28.71 -9.37
N THR A 549 8.17 -30.04 -9.37
CA THR A 549 7.34 -30.76 -8.41
C THR A 549 7.76 -30.32 -7.01
N PRO A 550 6.82 -29.98 -6.12
CA PRO A 550 7.24 -29.46 -4.84
C PRO A 550 7.88 -30.59 -4.02
N GLY A 551 8.89 -30.24 -3.23
CA GLY A 551 9.83 -31.24 -2.71
C GLY A 551 11.05 -31.52 -3.59
N SER A 552 11.14 -30.92 -4.78
CA SER A 552 12.26 -31.17 -5.71
C SER A 552 13.54 -30.44 -5.33
N ALA A 553 14.62 -30.88 -5.96
CA ALA A 553 15.95 -30.31 -5.85
C ALA A 553 16.07 -28.85 -6.37
N TYR A 554 15.04 -28.37 -7.05
CA TYR A 554 15.08 -27.14 -7.85
C TYR A 554 14.61 -25.89 -7.07
N ILE A 555 14.23 -26.09 -5.82
CA ILE A 555 13.68 -25.06 -4.93
C ILE A 555 14.79 -24.59 -3.98
N SER A 556 14.82 -23.28 -3.73
CA SER A 556 15.70 -22.63 -2.76
C SER A 556 14.93 -21.51 -2.06
N ILE A 557 15.63 -20.80 -1.17
CA ILE A 557 15.11 -19.67 -0.41
C ILE A 557 16.08 -18.49 -0.46
N ARG A 558 15.55 -17.27 -0.34
CA ARG A 558 16.29 -16.01 -0.43
C ARG A 558 15.85 -15.02 0.65
N GLY A 559 16.72 -14.07 0.99
CA GLY A 559 16.37 -12.90 1.80
C GLY A 559 16.67 -12.98 3.30
N GLY A 560 16.82 -14.17 3.87
CA GLY A 560 16.86 -14.30 5.33
C GLY A 560 15.44 -14.25 5.92
N SER A 561 15.34 -14.22 7.24
CA SER A 561 14.06 -14.13 7.94
C SER A 561 14.19 -13.38 9.25
N TRP A 562 13.07 -13.15 9.94
CA TRP A 562 13.04 -12.57 11.29
C TRP A 562 13.87 -13.36 12.31
N PHE A 563 14.10 -14.65 12.06
CA PHE A 563 14.82 -15.55 12.98
C PHE A 563 16.35 -15.50 12.80
N GLN A 564 16.81 -15.28 11.57
CA GLN A 564 18.23 -15.37 11.21
C GLN A 564 18.97 -14.06 11.46
N ASP A 565 20.28 -14.13 11.70
CA ASP A 565 21.12 -12.92 11.79
C ASP A 565 21.27 -12.20 10.44
N SER A 566 21.94 -11.05 10.46
CA SER A 566 22.11 -10.20 9.27
C SER A 566 22.91 -10.85 8.16
N TYR A 567 23.73 -11.87 8.45
CA TYR A 567 24.53 -12.54 7.45
C TYR A 567 23.67 -13.13 6.34
N TRP A 568 22.47 -13.62 6.67
CA TRP A 568 21.52 -14.22 5.73
C TRP A 568 20.71 -13.21 4.91
N ALA A 569 20.73 -11.94 5.30
CA ALA A 569 20.03 -10.86 4.61
C ALA A 569 20.76 -10.39 3.34
N GLY A 570 22.00 -10.84 3.11
CA GLY A 570 22.79 -10.45 1.95
C GLY A 570 22.14 -10.89 0.64
N VAL A 571 22.14 -10.01 -0.37
CA VAL A 571 21.38 -10.21 -1.62
C VAL A 571 21.80 -11.47 -2.37
N SER A 572 23.08 -11.86 -2.35
CA SER A 572 23.52 -13.11 -2.99
C SER A 572 23.39 -14.35 -2.11
N ARG A 573 23.11 -14.19 -0.80
CA ARG A 573 23.15 -15.26 0.19
C ARG A 573 22.06 -16.29 -0.02
N ARG A 574 22.43 -17.54 0.22
CA ARG A 574 21.56 -18.72 0.21
C ARG A 574 22.08 -19.73 1.22
N PRO A 575 21.21 -20.56 1.81
CA PRO A 575 21.64 -21.71 2.59
C PRO A 575 22.66 -22.52 1.79
N THR A 576 23.81 -22.81 2.39
CA THR A 576 24.93 -23.44 1.69
C THR A 576 24.61 -24.92 1.41
N ASN A 577 24.79 -25.34 0.16
CA ASN A 577 24.82 -26.73 -0.35
C ASN A 577 23.52 -27.45 -0.70
N ASP A 578 22.33 -27.01 -0.30
CA ASP A 578 21.14 -27.81 -0.52
C ASP A 578 20.01 -27.08 -1.26
N THR A 579 19.42 -27.86 -2.15
CA THR A 579 18.00 -27.78 -2.47
C THR A 579 17.27 -27.59 -1.14
N TRP A 580 16.44 -26.58 -0.99
CA TRP A 580 15.52 -26.59 0.15
C TRP A 580 14.15 -26.94 -0.39
N PRO A 581 13.76 -28.22 -0.36
CA PRO A 581 12.55 -28.70 -1.02
C PRO A 581 11.27 -28.05 -0.48
N ILE A 582 11.34 -27.40 0.70
CA ILE A 582 10.25 -26.79 1.48
C ILE A 582 8.98 -27.66 1.40
N SER A 583 9.14 -28.95 1.73
CA SER A 583 8.03 -29.90 1.77
C SER A 583 7.14 -29.74 3.00
N SER A 584 7.62 -28.97 3.98
CA SER A 584 6.93 -28.66 5.24
C SER A 584 6.72 -27.15 5.37
N ARG A 585 5.81 -26.76 6.26
CA ARG A 585 5.55 -25.36 6.60
C ARG A 585 6.49 -24.93 7.72
N TYR A 586 7.19 -23.82 7.54
CA TYR A 586 8.14 -23.28 8.53
C TYR A 586 7.71 -21.90 8.99
N ALA A 587 7.93 -21.59 10.27
CA ALA A 587 7.49 -20.35 10.93
C ALA A 587 8.11 -19.07 10.34
N ASP A 588 9.17 -19.21 9.56
CA ASP A 588 9.95 -18.11 8.99
C ASP A 588 10.07 -18.20 7.46
N VAL A 589 9.28 -19.07 6.81
CA VAL A 589 9.22 -19.20 5.35
C VAL A 589 7.89 -18.66 4.81
N GLY A 590 8.00 -17.73 3.88
CA GLY A 590 6.91 -17.12 3.13
C GLY A 590 7.21 -17.12 1.64
N GLY A 591 6.90 -16.03 0.94
CA GLY A 591 7.33 -15.85 -0.44
C GLY A 591 6.48 -14.88 -1.24
N ARG A 592 6.90 -14.69 -2.49
CA ARG A 592 6.28 -13.76 -3.44
C ARG A 592 6.37 -14.28 -4.87
N GLY A 593 5.55 -13.70 -5.73
CA GLY A 593 5.44 -14.06 -7.14
C GLY A 593 6.08 -13.04 -8.07
N VAL A 594 6.38 -13.49 -9.28
CA VAL A 594 6.74 -12.63 -10.42
C VAL A 594 5.87 -12.95 -11.62
N ARG A 595 5.88 -12.07 -12.62
CA ARG A 595 5.19 -12.29 -13.89
C ARG A 595 5.90 -11.51 -15.00
N GLY A 596 6.01 -12.11 -16.18
CA GLY A 596 6.48 -11.40 -17.37
C GLY A 596 5.49 -10.32 -17.83
N PRO A 597 5.93 -9.29 -18.54
CA PRO A 597 5.07 -8.24 -19.09
C PRO A 597 4.03 -8.76 -20.10
#